data_AF-A0A415HVQ2-F1
#
_entry.id   AF-A0A415HVQ2-F1
#
_cell.length_a   1.000
_cell.length_b   1.000
_cell.length_c   1.000
_cell.angle_alpha   90.00
_cell.angle_beta   90.00
_cell.angle_gamma   90.00
#
_symmetry.space_group_name_H-M   'P 1'
#
loop_
_entity.id
_entity.type
_entity.pdbx_description
1 polymer ?
#
loop_
_entity_poly.entity_id
_entity_poly.type
_entity_poly.pdbx_seq_one_letter_code
_entity_poly.pdbx_strand_id
1 'polypeptide(L)'
;MKIAIIDADMIGRSKHRFPNLVCMKLSGFYKDKGYDVLLKTDYENISEYDQVFISKVFTDTLIDESILKFPNVKHGGTGFFYDKAASLPNDIEHHMPDYHLYDEWVKSQLDNGSKKNDFKYYMDYSIGFMTRGCFRKCEFCVNKNYNKVSRHSPLEEFYDPTRKKICLLDDNVFGYKNWKDIFEELQSTGKPFQFKQGMDERILTDEKCEVLFKSKYDGDYIFAFDNIADSEIIEKKLKMIRQYTEKAIKFYVLCGFDRDNNWDNKFWQQDIFDMMERIKILQQYHCVPYIMRFNRYLESPYQGIYKTVAAWCNQPSFFKKKSLREFGIESEKYSKTRNKYITDFEKKYPEFGEYMDMKW
;
A
#
# COMPACT_ATOMS: atom_id res chain seq x y z
N MET A 1 26.11 -8.23 -23.06
CA MET A 1 25.86 -8.86 -21.74
C MET A 1 24.41 -9.31 -21.70
N LYS A 2 24.16 -10.49 -21.13
CA LYS A 2 22.85 -11.06 -20.84
C LYS A 2 22.51 -10.80 -19.37
N ILE A 3 21.42 -10.08 -19.13
CA ILE A 3 21.01 -9.59 -17.82
C ILE A 3 19.64 -10.18 -17.46
N ALA A 4 19.55 -10.82 -16.30
CA ALA A 4 18.27 -11.23 -15.73
C ALA A 4 17.80 -10.20 -14.70
N ILE A 5 16.51 -9.88 -14.76
CA ILE A 5 15.82 -9.12 -13.72
C ILE A 5 14.78 -10.02 -13.08
N ILE A 6 14.79 -10.08 -11.75
CA ILE A 6 13.87 -10.90 -10.95
C ILE A 6 13.09 -9.98 -10.02
N ASP A 7 11.76 -10.09 -10.11
CA ASP A 7 10.83 -9.58 -9.13
C ASP A 7 10.51 -10.68 -8.11
N ALA A 8 11.12 -10.61 -6.93
CA ALA A 8 11.00 -11.66 -5.93
C ALA A 8 9.55 -11.81 -5.41
N ASP A 9 8.80 -10.71 -5.38
CA ASP A 9 7.41 -10.71 -4.90
C ASP A 9 6.45 -11.29 -5.94
N MET A 10 6.80 -11.21 -7.22
CA MET A 10 6.07 -11.90 -8.29
C MET A 10 6.19 -13.42 -8.18
N ILE A 11 7.38 -13.92 -7.84
CA ILE A 11 7.64 -15.36 -7.69
C ILE A 11 7.08 -15.90 -6.37
N GLY A 12 7.35 -15.19 -5.26
CA GLY A 12 7.08 -15.70 -3.92
C GLY A 12 5.64 -15.53 -3.42
N ARG A 13 4.78 -14.79 -4.14
CA ARG A 13 3.43 -14.46 -3.66
C ARG A 13 2.36 -15.04 -4.57
N SER A 14 1.34 -15.65 -3.97
CA SER A 14 0.22 -16.28 -4.69
C SER A 14 -0.66 -15.32 -5.50
N LYS A 15 -0.65 -14.02 -5.17
CA LYS A 15 -1.36 -12.98 -5.91
C LYS A 15 -0.47 -11.75 -6.02
N HIS A 16 0.09 -11.52 -7.19
CA HIS A 16 0.93 -10.36 -7.49
C HIS A 16 0.25 -9.50 -8.57
N ARG A 17 -0.15 -8.28 -8.23
CA ARG A 17 -1.05 -7.44 -9.04
C ARG A 17 -0.48 -6.06 -9.36
N PHE A 18 0.79 -5.82 -9.05
CA PHE A 18 1.42 -4.52 -9.21
C PHE A 18 2.88 -4.70 -9.58
N PRO A 19 3.36 -4.13 -10.71
CA PRO A 19 4.74 -4.32 -11.16
C PRO A 19 5.75 -3.67 -10.22
N ASN A 20 6.96 -4.21 -10.17
CA ASN A 20 8.05 -3.60 -9.45
C ASN A 20 8.72 -2.50 -10.30
N LEU A 21 8.57 -1.25 -9.85
CA LEU A 21 9.13 -0.08 -10.55
C LEU A 21 10.66 -0.13 -10.67
N VAL A 22 11.36 -0.68 -9.67
CA VAL A 22 12.83 -0.84 -9.71
C VAL A 22 13.23 -1.79 -10.84
N CYS A 23 12.50 -2.90 -10.99
CA CYS A 23 12.72 -3.86 -12.08
C CYS A 23 12.51 -3.20 -13.45
N MET A 24 11.43 -2.42 -13.62
CA MET A 24 11.17 -1.71 -14.89
C MET A 24 12.25 -0.68 -15.21
N LYS A 25 12.72 0.10 -14.23
CA LYS A 25 13.79 1.10 -14.42
C LYS A 25 15.13 0.46 -14.76
N LEU A 26 15.51 -0.62 -14.05
CA LEU A 26 16.70 -1.42 -14.39
C LEU A 26 16.60 -1.94 -15.83
N SER A 27 15.44 -2.45 -16.23
CA SER A 27 15.28 -2.99 -17.57
C SER A 27 15.44 -1.93 -18.65
N GLY A 28 14.75 -0.79 -18.52
CA GLY A 28 14.88 0.32 -19.47
C GLY A 28 16.33 0.78 -19.60
N PHE A 29 16.99 1.04 -18.47
CA PHE A 29 18.36 1.54 -18.45
C PHE A 29 19.37 0.61 -19.14
N TYR A 30 19.29 -0.70 -18.88
CA TYR A 30 20.22 -1.65 -19.48
C TYR A 30 19.88 -1.98 -20.94
N LYS A 31 18.60 -1.95 -21.33
CA LYS A 31 18.19 -2.09 -22.74
C LYS A 31 18.70 -0.92 -23.59
N ASP A 32 18.62 0.31 -23.08
CA ASP A 32 19.13 1.51 -23.78
C ASP A 32 20.65 1.49 -23.98
N LYS A 33 21.37 0.71 -23.15
CA LYS A 33 22.81 0.43 -23.34
C LYS A 33 23.09 -0.70 -24.33
N GLY A 34 22.08 -1.26 -24.98
CA GLY A 34 22.21 -2.35 -25.94
C GLY A 34 22.45 -3.73 -25.31
N TYR A 35 22.13 -3.91 -24.02
CA TYR A 35 22.21 -5.21 -23.38
C TYR A 35 20.95 -6.04 -23.62
N ASP A 36 21.12 -7.37 -23.61
CA ASP A 36 20.02 -8.32 -23.64
C ASP A 36 19.46 -8.47 -22.22
N VAL A 37 18.23 -7.99 -22.00
CA VAL A 37 17.60 -7.95 -20.68
C VAL A 37 16.27 -8.68 -20.71
N LEU A 38 16.10 -9.63 -19.79
CA LEU A 38 14.87 -10.40 -19.64
C LEU A 38 14.34 -10.40 -18.21
N LEU A 39 13.02 -10.50 -18.09
CA LEU A 39 12.36 -10.83 -16.84
C LEU A 39 12.48 -12.33 -16.61
N LYS A 40 13.09 -12.73 -15.51
CA LYS A 40 13.18 -14.13 -15.11
C LYS A 40 12.15 -14.43 -14.03
N THR A 41 11.41 -15.53 -14.21
CA THR A 41 10.24 -15.90 -13.38
C THR A 41 10.51 -17.05 -12.41
N ASP A 42 11.78 -17.43 -12.26
CA ASP A 42 12.27 -18.50 -11.38
C ASP A 42 13.74 -18.19 -10.97
N TYR A 43 14.32 -19.04 -10.12
CA TYR A 43 15.71 -18.89 -9.66
C TYR A 43 16.68 -19.93 -10.26
N GLU A 44 16.28 -20.64 -11.32
CA GLU A 44 17.08 -21.70 -11.95
C GLU A 44 18.13 -21.13 -12.92
N ASN A 45 19.30 -21.75 -13.04
CA ASN A 45 20.33 -21.38 -14.03
C ASN A 45 20.76 -19.89 -13.98
N ILE A 46 20.71 -19.27 -12.81
CA ILE A 46 21.10 -17.85 -12.63
C ILE A 46 22.58 -17.59 -12.96
N SER A 47 23.44 -18.60 -12.90
CA SER A 47 24.85 -18.53 -13.27
C SER A 47 25.10 -18.38 -14.77
N GLU A 48 24.10 -18.60 -15.62
CA GLU A 48 24.22 -18.44 -17.08
C GLU A 48 24.13 -16.98 -17.54
N TYR A 49 23.82 -16.06 -16.63
CA TYR A 49 23.70 -14.63 -16.91
C TYR A 49 24.96 -13.89 -16.51
N ASP A 50 25.33 -12.85 -17.26
CA ASP A 50 26.46 -11.99 -16.91
C ASP A 50 26.16 -11.19 -15.63
N GLN A 51 24.89 -10.83 -15.42
CA GLN A 51 24.42 -10.10 -14.25
C GLN A 51 22.95 -10.46 -13.96
N VAL A 52 22.63 -10.63 -12.68
CA VAL A 52 21.26 -10.83 -12.19
C VAL A 52 20.94 -9.73 -11.19
N PHE A 53 19.77 -9.10 -11.34
CA PHE A 53 19.21 -8.16 -10.38
C PHE A 53 17.98 -8.75 -9.72
N ILE A 54 17.91 -8.72 -8.39
CA ILE A 54 16.76 -9.21 -7.62
C ILE A 54 16.18 -8.07 -6.80
N SER A 55 14.94 -7.69 -7.05
CA SER A 55 14.22 -6.69 -6.25
C SER A 55 13.15 -7.35 -5.38
N LYS A 56 13.10 -6.96 -4.11
CA LYS A 56 12.13 -7.45 -3.11
C LYS A 56 11.58 -6.30 -2.29
N VAL A 57 10.26 -6.17 -2.22
CA VAL A 57 9.53 -5.11 -1.51
C VAL A 57 9.04 -5.58 -0.15
N PHE A 58 8.47 -6.80 -0.06
CA PHE A 58 7.87 -7.29 1.18
C PHE A 58 8.82 -8.18 1.97
N THR A 59 8.95 -7.94 3.28
CA THR A 59 9.88 -8.68 4.15
C THR A 59 9.51 -10.16 4.29
N ASP A 60 8.22 -10.50 4.19
CA ASP A 60 7.67 -11.85 4.30
C ASP A 60 7.76 -12.68 3.00
N THR A 61 8.20 -12.10 1.89
CA THR A 61 8.48 -12.84 0.66
C THR A 61 9.71 -13.72 0.84
N LEU A 62 9.56 -15.04 0.69
CA LEU A 62 10.64 -16.00 0.89
C LEU A 62 11.59 -16.03 -0.32
N ILE A 63 12.88 -16.17 -0.03
CA ILE A 63 13.94 -16.37 -1.02
C ILE A 63 15.01 -17.26 -0.40
N ASP A 64 15.57 -18.19 -1.19
CA ASP A 64 16.73 -18.95 -0.77
C ASP A 64 17.96 -18.03 -0.75
N GLU A 65 18.56 -17.84 0.43
CA GLU A 65 19.74 -17.00 0.61
C GLU A 65 20.97 -17.52 -0.16
N SER A 66 21.00 -18.79 -0.56
CA SER A 66 22.08 -19.34 -1.40
C SER A 66 22.18 -18.61 -2.75
N ILE A 67 21.03 -18.21 -3.32
CA ILE A 67 20.91 -17.45 -4.58
C ILE A 67 21.61 -16.09 -4.45
N LEU A 68 21.54 -15.46 -3.29
CA LEU A 68 22.11 -14.12 -3.06
C LEU A 68 23.63 -14.11 -3.01
N LYS A 69 24.26 -15.28 -2.85
CA LYS A 69 25.72 -15.43 -2.71
C LYS A 69 26.43 -15.57 -4.06
N PHE A 70 25.70 -15.73 -5.16
CA PHE A 70 26.28 -15.84 -6.48
C PHE A 70 26.99 -14.53 -6.87
N PRO A 71 28.21 -14.59 -7.44
CA PRO A 71 29.02 -13.40 -7.71
C PRO A 71 28.40 -12.45 -8.75
N ASN A 72 27.52 -12.98 -9.62
CA ASN A 72 26.79 -12.22 -10.63
C ASN A 72 25.44 -11.69 -10.13
N VAL A 73 25.08 -11.86 -8.84
CA VAL A 73 23.82 -11.39 -8.27
C VAL A 73 23.98 -10.07 -7.53
N LYS A 74 23.09 -9.11 -7.82
CA LYS A 74 22.87 -7.89 -7.03
C LYS A 74 21.42 -7.88 -6.56
N HIS A 75 21.19 -7.57 -5.29
CA HIS A 75 19.84 -7.58 -4.72
C HIS A 75 19.57 -6.34 -3.87
N GLY A 76 18.31 -5.91 -3.83
CA GLY A 76 17.91 -4.68 -3.15
C GLY A 76 16.41 -4.55 -2.94
N GLY A 77 16.04 -3.52 -2.19
CA GLY A 77 14.65 -3.21 -1.85
C GLY A 77 14.33 -3.39 -0.37
N THR A 78 13.18 -2.85 0.02
CA THR A 78 12.70 -2.81 1.41
C THR A 78 12.43 -4.20 1.99
N GLY A 79 12.20 -5.21 1.16
CA GLY A 79 12.01 -6.58 1.63
C GLY A 79 13.30 -7.27 2.08
N PHE A 80 14.46 -6.74 1.69
CA PHE A 80 15.77 -7.18 2.21
C PHE A 80 16.25 -6.31 3.37
N PHE A 81 16.09 -4.98 3.25
CA PHE A 81 16.80 -4.04 4.11
C PHE A 81 15.88 -3.06 4.85
N TYR A 82 14.56 -3.17 4.67
CA TYR A 82 13.56 -2.29 5.29
C TYR A 82 13.90 -0.80 5.08
N ASP A 83 14.04 -0.03 6.17
CA ASP A 83 14.37 1.40 6.16
C ASP A 83 15.85 1.71 5.84
N LYS A 84 16.67 0.67 5.67
CA LYS A 84 18.08 0.74 5.27
C LYS A 84 18.30 0.36 3.80
N ALA A 85 17.23 0.16 3.03
CA ALA A 85 17.35 -0.14 1.61
C ALA A 85 18.07 0.99 0.87
N ALA A 86 19.13 0.62 0.12
CA ALA A 86 19.85 1.56 -0.72
C ALA A 86 18.95 2.07 -1.86
N SER A 87 19.17 3.32 -2.24
CA SER A 87 18.59 3.87 -3.47
C SER A 87 19.27 3.29 -4.69
N LEU A 88 18.57 3.25 -5.83
CA LEU A 88 19.21 3.00 -7.11
C LEU A 88 20.24 4.09 -7.43
N PRO A 89 21.29 3.78 -8.23
CA PRO A 89 22.12 4.81 -8.84
C PRO A 89 21.27 5.86 -9.56
N ASN A 90 21.66 7.13 -9.49
CA ASN A 90 20.82 8.25 -9.95
C ASN A 90 20.33 8.07 -11.41
N ASP A 91 21.23 7.71 -12.33
CA ASP A 91 20.87 7.49 -13.74
C ASP A 91 19.84 6.37 -13.95
N ILE A 92 19.80 5.37 -13.06
CA ILE A 92 18.82 4.28 -13.11
C ILE A 92 17.53 4.71 -12.40
N GLU A 93 17.64 5.39 -11.26
CA GLU A 93 16.48 5.91 -10.52
C GLU A 93 15.67 6.90 -11.35
N HIS A 94 16.31 7.68 -12.22
CA HIS A 94 15.63 8.67 -13.07
C HIS A 94 15.43 8.19 -14.51
N HIS A 95 15.57 6.89 -14.78
CA HIS A 95 15.32 6.31 -16.08
C HIS A 95 13.82 6.04 -16.32
N MET A 96 13.38 6.18 -17.56
CA MET A 96 12.05 5.75 -18.00
C MET A 96 11.84 4.26 -17.69
N PRO A 97 10.77 3.87 -16.98
CA PRO A 97 10.45 2.48 -16.74
C PRO A 97 10.17 1.74 -18.05
N ASP A 98 10.76 0.55 -18.24
CA ASP A 98 10.35 -0.35 -19.30
C ASP A 98 8.98 -0.96 -18.98
N TYR A 99 7.92 -0.37 -19.53
CA TYR A 99 6.55 -0.83 -19.36
C TYR A 99 6.20 -2.10 -20.16
N HIS A 100 7.16 -2.71 -20.85
CA HIS A 100 7.01 -3.98 -21.57
C HIS A 100 7.74 -5.14 -20.90
N LEU A 101 8.49 -4.90 -19.81
CA LEU A 101 9.24 -5.93 -19.09
C LEU A 101 8.39 -7.14 -18.69
N TYR A 102 7.11 -6.92 -18.35
CA TYR A 102 6.21 -7.96 -17.84
C TYR A 102 5.24 -8.51 -18.89
N ASP A 103 5.31 -8.09 -20.16
CA ASP A 103 4.27 -8.39 -21.17
C ASP A 103 4.07 -9.89 -21.39
N GLU A 104 5.15 -10.64 -21.56
CA GLU A 104 5.09 -12.09 -21.78
C GLU A 104 4.52 -12.82 -20.56
N TRP A 105 4.92 -12.40 -19.35
CA TRP A 105 4.39 -12.95 -18.11
C TRP A 105 2.90 -12.65 -17.96
N VAL A 106 2.47 -11.40 -18.17
CA VAL A 106 1.06 -11.00 -18.12
C VAL A 106 0.25 -11.82 -19.14
N LYS A 107 0.74 -11.96 -20.37
CA LYS A 107 0.08 -12.77 -21.40
C LYS A 107 -0.11 -14.21 -20.94
N SER A 108 0.94 -14.85 -20.40
CA SER A 108 0.85 -16.19 -19.83
C SER A 108 -0.20 -16.29 -18.72
N GLN A 109 -0.28 -15.30 -17.82
CA GLN A 109 -1.29 -15.31 -16.76
C GLN A 109 -2.72 -15.22 -17.30
N LEU A 110 -2.93 -14.42 -18.35
CA LEU A 110 -4.23 -14.28 -19.02
C LEU A 110 -4.63 -15.55 -19.78
N ASP A 111 -3.70 -16.16 -20.49
CA ASP A 111 -3.90 -17.43 -21.21
C ASP A 111 -4.26 -18.55 -20.21
N ASN A 112 -3.74 -18.47 -18.98
CA ASN A 112 -4.07 -19.36 -17.87
C ASN A 112 -5.37 -18.97 -17.11
N GLY A 113 -6.20 -18.08 -17.65
CA GLY A 113 -7.53 -17.77 -17.13
C GLY A 113 -7.60 -16.65 -16.09
N SER A 114 -6.49 -15.94 -15.83
CA SER A 114 -6.53 -14.78 -14.95
C SER A 114 -7.30 -13.61 -15.59
N LYS A 115 -7.89 -12.74 -14.76
CA LYS A 115 -8.72 -11.63 -15.26
C LYS A 115 -7.85 -10.45 -15.69
N LYS A 116 -8.13 -9.87 -16.86
CA LYS A 116 -7.43 -8.66 -17.37
C LYS A 116 -7.32 -7.53 -16.34
N ASN A 117 -8.39 -7.29 -15.58
CA ASN A 117 -8.41 -6.22 -14.58
C ASN A 117 -7.44 -6.44 -13.40
N ASP A 118 -7.01 -7.69 -13.14
CA ASP A 118 -6.01 -7.97 -12.11
C ASP A 118 -4.61 -7.46 -12.51
N PHE A 119 -4.36 -7.26 -13.81
CA PHE A 119 -3.09 -6.78 -14.36
C PHE A 119 -3.15 -5.34 -14.86
N LYS A 120 -4.17 -4.56 -14.49
CA LYS A 120 -4.34 -3.19 -14.98
C LYS A 120 -3.11 -2.31 -14.75
N TYR A 121 -2.36 -2.50 -13.65
CA TYR A 121 -1.14 -1.72 -13.37
C TYR A 121 0.03 -2.06 -14.30
N TYR A 122 0.09 -3.26 -14.88
CA TYR A 122 1.10 -3.62 -15.87
C TYR A 122 0.77 -3.05 -17.26
N MET A 123 -0.52 -2.87 -17.56
CA MET A 123 -0.98 -2.53 -18.91
C MET A 123 -1.40 -1.07 -19.09
N ASP A 124 -2.06 -0.47 -18.10
CA ASP A 124 -2.79 0.79 -18.33
C ASP A 124 -2.15 2.03 -17.67
N TYR A 125 -1.12 1.89 -16.83
CA TYR A 125 -0.59 3.00 -16.03
C TYR A 125 0.84 3.37 -16.39
N SER A 126 1.09 4.67 -16.45
CA SER A 126 2.42 5.23 -16.14
C SER A 126 2.61 5.23 -14.62
N ILE A 127 3.75 4.74 -14.14
CA ILE A 127 4.00 4.52 -12.70
C ILE A 127 5.29 5.20 -12.29
N GLY A 128 5.23 6.04 -11.25
CA GLY A 128 6.40 6.78 -10.78
C GLY A 128 6.21 7.45 -9.43
N PHE A 129 7.24 8.20 -9.04
CA PHE A 129 7.25 9.05 -7.86
C PHE A 129 7.53 10.49 -8.30
N MET A 130 6.63 11.43 -8.02
CA MET A 130 6.93 12.85 -8.27
C MET A 130 7.58 13.51 -7.05
N THR A 131 7.33 12.96 -5.87
CA THR A 131 7.90 13.35 -4.59
C THR A 131 8.29 12.12 -3.76
N ARG A 132 9.25 12.31 -2.84
CA ARG A 132 9.72 11.28 -1.90
C ARG A 132 9.91 11.84 -0.50
N GLY A 133 9.78 10.94 0.47
CA GLY A 133 9.99 11.21 1.89
C GLY A 133 8.73 11.65 2.61
N CYS A 134 8.80 11.63 3.94
CA CYS A 134 7.74 12.07 4.84
C CYS A 134 8.36 12.60 6.13
N PHE A 135 7.78 13.64 6.73
CA PHE A 135 8.29 14.25 7.96
C PHE A 135 7.68 13.66 9.24
N ARG A 136 6.74 12.70 9.12
CA ARG A 136 5.96 12.19 10.27
C ARG A 136 6.72 11.26 11.21
N LYS A 137 7.85 10.69 10.78
CA LYS A 137 8.69 9.82 11.61
C LYS A 137 7.97 8.61 12.23
N CYS A 138 6.91 8.11 11.59
CA CYS A 138 6.19 6.93 12.07
C CYS A 138 7.14 5.73 12.23
N GLU A 139 7.24 5.17 13.43
CA GLU A 139 8.24 4.17 13.80
C GLU A 139 8.16 2.87 12.98
N PHE A 140 6.93 2.52 12.57
CA PHE A 140 6.60 1.36 11.75
C PHE A 140 6.78 1.60 10.24
N CYS A 141 7.19 2.80 9.82
CA CYS A 141 7.26 3.18 8.42
C CYS A 141 8.70 3.10 7.89
N VAL A 142 8.86 2.58 6.67
CA VAL A 142 10.15 2.55 5.95
C VAL A 142 10.71 3.97 5.73
N ASN A 143 9.85 4.99 5.69
CA ASN A 143 10.22 6.38 5.46
C ASN A 143 10.60 7.14 6.74
N LYS A 144 10.75 6.46 7.89
CA LYS A 144 11.07 7.10 9.18
C LYS A 144 12.40 7.86 9.18
N ASN A 145 13.30 7.58 8.24
CA ASN A 145 14.60 8.25 8.15
C ASN A 145 14.53 9.62 7.44
N TYR A 146 13.42 9.95 6.77
CA TYR A 146 13.24 11.26 6.11
C TYR A 146 12.74 12.33 7.09
N ASN A 147 13.14 13.59 6.86
CA ASN A 147 12.73 14.75 7.67
C ASN A 147 11.82 15.73 6.91
N LYS A 148 11.64 15.51 5.62
CA LYS A 148 10.90 16.38 4.70
C LYS A 148 10.39 15.58 3.51
N VAL A 149 9.47 16.16 2.78
CA VAL A 149 9.09 15.70 1.44
C VAL A 149 9.82 16.56 0.42
N SER A 150 10.47 15.93 -0.56
CA SER A 150 11.20 16.62 -1.63
C SER A 150 10.67 16.21 -2.99
N ARG A 151 10.82 17.07 -4.00
CA ARG A 151 10.64 16.70 -5.40
C ARG A 151 11.59 15.53 -5.71
N HIS A 152 11.08 14.54 -6.41
CA HIS A 152 11.84 13.37 -6.84
C HIS A 152 12.03 13.40 -8.35
N SER A 153 10.98 13.14 -9.12
CA SER A 153 11.02 13.17 -10.59
C SER A 153 10.04 14.21 -11.17
N PRO A 154 10.35 14.87 -12.30
CA PRO A 154 9.34 15.40 -13.20
C PRO A 154 8.44 14.27 -13.73
N LEU A 155 7.22 14.58 -14.14
CA LEU A 155 6.28 13.59 -14.67
C LEU A 155 6.79 12.95 -15.96
N GLU A 156 7.47 13.72 -16.80
CA GLU A 156 8.02 13.29 -18.09
C GLU A 156 9.00 12.11 -17.98
N GLU A 157 9.67 11.93 -16.83
CA GLU A 157 10.60 10.81 -16.59
C GLU A 157 9.91 9.45 -16.64
N PHE A 158 8.60 9.38 -16.40
CA PHE A 158 7.87 8.10 -16.40
C PHE A 158 6.54 8.17 -17.16
N TYR A 159 6.18 9.32 -17.73
CA TYR A 159 4.93 9.47 -18.47
C TYR A 159 5.02 8.84 -19.86
N ASP A 160 4.11 7.89 -20.12
CA ASP A 160 3.93 7.26 -21.43
C ASP A 160 2.55 7.65 -21.95
N PRO A 161 2.46 8.45 -23.04
CA PRO A 161 1.18 8.92 -23.57
C PRO A 161 0.27 7.80 -24.06
N THR A 162 0.80 6.60 -24.35
CA THR A 162 0.01 5.43 -24.76
C THR A 162 -0.73 4.79 -23.58
N ARG A 163 -0.26 4.98 -22.34
CA ARG A 163 -0.90 4.48 -21.12
C ARG A 163 -2.12 5.33 -20.79
N LYS A 164 -3.17 4.71 -20.26
CA LYS A 164 -4.46 5.39 -20.06
C LYS A 164 -4.51 6.26 -18.81
N LYS A 165 -3.68 5.94 -17.81
CA LYS A 165 -3.76 6.49 -16.45
C LYS A 165 -2.37 6.67 -15.85
N ILE A 166 -2.30 7.38 -14.72
CA ILE A 166 -1.06 7.63 -13.98
C ILE A 166 -1.21 7.09 -12.54
N CYS A 167 -0.20 6.39 -12.03
CA CYS A 167 -0.15 5.85 -10.68
C CYS A 167 1.08 6.38 -9.96
N LEU A 168 0.84 7.16 -8.91
CA LEU A 168 1.87 7.81 -8.12
C LEU A 168 2.10 6.98 -6.86
N LEU A 169 3.38 6.70 -6.60
CA LEU A 169 3.82 5.96 -5.42
C LEU A 169 4.29 6.89 -4.28
N ASP A 170 4.17 8.21 -4.47
CA ASP A 170 4.57 9.27 -3.53
C ASP A 170 4.20 8.98 -2.07
N ASP A 171 5.17 9.15 -1.18
CA ASP A 171 5.04 8.80 0.24
C ASP A 171 4.08 9.73 1.01
N ASN A 172 4.08 11.02 0.68
CA ASN A 172 3.21 12.04 1.27
C ASN A 172 3.19 13.31 0.40
N VAL A 173 2.45 13.30 -0.71
CA VAL A 173 2.45 14.41 -1.69
C VAL A 173 2.13 15.77 -1.07
N PHE A 174 1.20 15.83 -0.09
CA PHE A 174 0.80 17.10 0.54
C PHE A 174 1.83 17.66 1.52
N GLY A 175 2.83 16.87 1.90
CA GLY A 175 3.97 17.33 2.68
C GLY A 175 5.02 18.08 1.84
N TYR A 176 4.92 18.02 0.51
CA TYR A 176 5.78 18.82 -0.36
C TYR A 176 5.33 20.27 -0.38
N LYS A 177 6.28 21.21 -0.18
CA LYS A 177 5.96 22.64 -0.09
C LYS A 177 5.26 23.19 -1.34
N ASN A 178 5.61 22.67 -2.51
CA ASN A 178 5.01 23.04 -3.79
C ASN A 178 4.12 21.90 -4.30
N TRP A 179 3.32 21.29 -3.40
CA TRP A 179 2.40 20.21 -3.75
C TRP A 179 1.50 20.58 -4.94
N LYS A 180 1.11 21.87 -5.08
CA LYS A 180 0.23 22.34 -6.15
C LYS A 180 0.83 22.11 -7.55
N ASP A 181 2.12 22.36 -7.73
CA ASP A 181 2.85 22.11 -8.98
C ASP A 181 2.70 20.64 -9.43
N ILE A 182 2.68 19.69 -8.48
CA ILE A 182 2.48 18.26 -8.75
C ILE A 182 1.09 18.01 -9.36
N PHE A 183 0.06 18.62 -8.78
CA PHE A 183 -1.32 18.47 -9.27
C PHE A 183 -1.51 19.19 -10.60
N GLU A 184 -0.93 20.37 -10.80
CA GLU A 184 -0.99 21.11 -12.07
C GLU A 184 -0.36 20.30 -13.21
N GLU A 185 0.81 19.71 -12.96
CA GLU A 185 1.50 18.84 -13.94
C GLU A 185 0.64 17.60 -14.27
N LEU A 186 0.09 16.92 -13.26
CA LEU A 186 -0.81 15.77 -13.47
C LEU A 186 -2.09 16.15 -14.23
N GLN A 187 -2.72 17.26 -13.86
CA GLN A 187 -3.95 17.74 -14.47
C GLN A 187 -3.75 18.17 -15.93
N SER A 188 -2.58 18.75 -16.25
CA SER A 188 -2.25 19.18 -17.62
C SER A 188 -2.25 18.01 -18.62
N THR A 189 -2.04 16.78 -18.17
CA THR A 189 -2.11 15.58 -19.02
C THR A 189 -3.54 15.23 -19.47
N GLY A 190 -4.56 15.70 -18.74
CA GLY A 190 -5.96 15.29 -18.94
C GLY A 190 -6.26 13.81 -18.62
N LYS A 191 -5.27 13.02 -18.16
CA LYS A 191 -5.43 11.60 -17.81
C LYS A 191 -5.89 11.44 -16.36
N PRO A 192 -6.65 10.38 -16.05
CA PRO A 192 -6.89 10.01 -14.67
C PRO A 192 -5.60 9.65 -13.93
N PHE A 193 -5.48 10.05 -12.68
CA PHE A 193 -4.34 9.69 -11.82
C PHE A 193 -4.78 9.21 -10.44
N GLN A 194 -3.89 8.52 -9.73
CA GLN A 194 -4.11 8.14 -8.32
C GLN A 194 -2.82 8.20 -7.52
N PHE A 195 -2.93 8.51 -6.24
CA PHE A 195 -1.88 8.22 -5.25
C PHE A 195 -2.16 6.85 -4.64
N LYS A 196 -1.21 5.92 -4.78
CA LYS A 196 -1.38 4.55 -4.33
C LYS A 196 -1.06 4.37 -2.85
N GLN A 197 -0.17 5.20 -2.32
CA GLN A 197 0.10 5.31 -0.89
C GLN A 197 -0.94 6.22 -0.21
N GLY A 198 -1.00 6.15 1.12
CA GLY A 198 -1.84 7.05 1.91
C GLY A 198 -1.31 8.49 1.87
N MET A 199 -2.21 9.43 1.59
CA MET A 199 -1.95 10.87 1.75
C MET A 199 -2.11 11.27 3.24
N ASP A 200 -1.61 12.46 3.62
CA ASP A 200 -1.70 12.95 5.00
C ASP A 200 -2.91 13.91 5.18
N GLU A 201 -3.98 13.39 5.75
CA GLU A 201 -5.23 14.13 5.98
C GLU A 201 -5.05 15.29 6.96
N ARG A 202 -4.11 15.17 7.90
CA ARG A 202 -3.90 16.11 9.02
C ARG A 202 -3.47 17.49 8.52
N ILE A 203 -2.86 17.56 7.33
CA ILE A 203 -2.38 18.79 6.70
C ILE A 203 -3.24 19.24 5.51
N LEU A 204 -4.44 18.68 5.34
CA LEU A 204 -5.39 19.18 4.36
C LEU A 204 -5.82 20.61 4.69
N THR A 205 -6.06 21.38 3.65
CA THR A 205 -6.62 22.73 3.67
C THR A 205 -7.75 22.77 2.64
N ASP A 206 -8.58 23.81 2.68
CA ASP A 206 -9.63 24.03 1.69
C ASP A 206 -9.09 23.99 0.26
N GLU A 207 -7.93 24.62 0.01
CA GLU A 207 -7.27 24.57 -1.30
C GLU A 207 -6.82 23.16 -1.69
N LYS A 208 -6.24 22.38 -0.77
CA LYS A 208 -5.84 20.99 -1.06
C LYS A 208 -7.05 20.11 -1.37
N CYS A 209 -8.14 20.26 -0.61
CA CYS A 209 -9.39 19.53 -0.83
C CYS A 209 -10.00 19.90 -2.18
N GLU A 210 -10.08 21.19 -2.50
CA GLU A 210 -10.57 21.70 -3.77
C GLU A 210 -9.80 21.10 -4.96
N VAL A 211 -8.48 21.17 -4.93
CA VAL A 211 -7.61 20.63 -6.00
C VAL A 211 -7.75 19.11 -6.10
N LEU A 212 -7.68 18.39 -4.98
CA LEU A 212 -7.74 16.93 -4.97
C LEU A 212 -9.09 16.40 -5.48
N PHE A 213 -10.20 16.90 -4.94
CA PHE A 213 -11.51 16.32 -5.20
C PHE A 213 -12.15 16.78 -6.51
N LYS A 214 -11.67 17.89 -7.09
CA LYS A 214 -12.01 18.31 -8.47
C LYS A 214 -11.11 17.71 -9.54
N SER A 215 -10.02 17.06 -9.16
CA SER A 215 -9.15 16.35 -10.10
C SER A 215 -9.84 15.13 -10.70
N LYS A 216 -9.37 14.69 -11.88
CA LYS A 216 -9.77 13.43 -12.52
C LYS A 216 -9.15 12.23 -11.79
N TYR A 217 -9.55 12.01 -10.55
CA TYR A 217 -8.96 10.98 -9.70
C TYR A 217 -9.45 9.57 -10.08
N ASP A 218 -8.54 8.59 -10.13
CA ASP A 218 -8.83 7.19 -10.39
C ASP A 218 -8.81 6.34 -9.11
N GLY A 219 -9.91 5.63 -8.84
CA GLY A 219 -9.97 4.71 -7.70
C GLY A 219 -10.21 5.39 -6.36
N ASP A 220 -9.60 4.83 -5.31
CA ASP A 220 -9.84 5.24 -3.92
C ASP A 220 -8.93 6.39 -3.51
N TYR A 221 -9.49 7.41 -2.86
CA TYR A 221 -8.70 8.31 -2.03
C TYR A 221 -8.28 7.56 -0.77
N ILE A 222 -6.99 7.57 -0.45
CA ILE A 222 -6.43 6.82 0.67
C ILE A 222 -5.74 7.80 1.62
N PHE A 223 -6.12 7.75 2.89
CA PHE A 223 -5.50 8.47 4.02
C PHE A 223 -5.17 7.48 5.14
N ALA A 224 -4.64 7.92 6.28
CA ALA A 224 -4.22 7.02 7.36
C ALA A 224 -4.60 7.54 8.76
N PHE A 225 -5.41 6.77 9.48
CA PHE A 225 -5.79 7.03 10.87
C PHE A 225 -5.14 5.99 11.81
N ASP A 226 -3.81 6.07 11.93
CA ASP A 226 -3.00 5.05 12.61
C ASP A 226 -2.84 5.26 14.12
N ASN A 227 -3.26 6.40 14.66
CA ASN A 227 -3.16 6.73 16.08
C ASN A 227 -4.47 7.33 16.59
N ILE A 228 -5.05 6.78 17.66
CA ILE A 228 -6.26 7.34 18.27
C ILE A 228 -6.04 8.75 18.83
N ALA A 229 -4.81 9.10 19.21
CA ALA A 229 -4.46 10.46 19.66
C ALA A 229 -4.66 11.53 18.56
N ASP A 230 -4.73 11.13 17.29
CA ASP A 230 -5.01 12.04 16.17
C ASP A 230 -6.53 12.24 15.96
N SER A 231 -7.42 11.71 16.81
CA SER A 231 -8.87 11.70 16.59
C SER A 231 -9.48 13.08 16.40
N GLU A 232 -9.15 14.04 17.27
CA GLU A 232 -9.71 15.39 17.20
C GLU A 232 -9.33 16.09 15.88
N ILE A 233 -8.05 16.02 15.50
CA ILE A 233 -7.59 16.64 14.25
C ILE A 233 -8.18 15.92 13.04
N ILE A 234 -8.24 14.58 13.03
CA ILE A 234 -8.78 13.82 11.92
C ILE A 234 -10.28 14.08 11.77
N GLU A 235 -11.05 14.13 12.85
CA GLU A 235 -12.47 14.44 12.79
C GLU A 235 -12.74 15.83 12.21
N LYS A 236 -11.93 16.83 12.60
CA LYS A 236 -11.97 18.17 11.98
C LYS A 236 -11.69 18.12 10.48
N LYS A 237 -10.76 17.27 10.03
CA LYS A 237 -10.44 17.11 8.61
C LYS A 237 -11.49 16.32 7.85
N LEU A 238 -12.14 15.33 8.47
CA LEU A 238 -13.28 14.63 7.90
C LEU A 238 -14.46 15.58 7.65
N LYS A 239 -14.78 16.48 8.60
CA LYS A 239 -15.78 17.55 8.42
C LYS A 239 -15.44 18.45 7.23
N MET A 240 -14.17 18.87 7.11
CA MET A 240 -13.69 19.66 5.97
C MET A 240 -13.84 18.91 4.65
N ILE A 241 -13.37 17.67 4.57
CA ILE A 241 -13.45 16.83 3.37
C ILE A 241 -14.90 16.71 2.86
N ARG A 242 -15.88 16.57 3.77
CA ARG A 242 -17.30 16.46 3.41
C ARG A 242 -17.87 17.70 2.75
N GLN A 243 -17.23 18.86 2.88
CA GLN A 243 -17.63 20.07 2.14
C GLN A 243 -17.27 20.00 0.65
N TYR A 244 -16.38 19.08 0.25
CA TYR A 244 -15.85 18.96 -1.10
C TYR A 244 -16.27 17.68 -1.83
N THR A 245 -16.65 16.62 -1.09
CA THR A 245 -16.98 15.34 -1.71
C THR A 245 -17.87 14.46 -0.81
N GLU A 246 -18.80 13.77 -1.46
CA GLU A 246 -19.60 12.68 -0.87
C GLU A 246 -19.00 11.29 -1.14
N LYS A 247 -17.88 11.23 -1.86
CA LYS A 247 -17.24 9.95 -2.15
C LYS A 247 -16.78 9.29 -0.84
N ALA A 248 -16.95 7.97 -0.80
CA ALA A 248 -16.37 7.16 0.26
C ALA A 248 -14.84 7.19 0.15
N ILE A 249 -14.16 7.50 1.25
CA ILE A 249 -12.71 7.62 1.32
C ILE A 249 -12.17 6.49 2.16
N LYS A 250 -11.06 5.91 1.74
CA LYS A 250 -10.41 4.80 2.43
C LYS A 250 -9.39 5.32 3.43
N PHE A 251 -9.37 4.73 4.62
CA PHE A 251 -8.38 5.05 5.65
C PHE A 251 -7.65 3.78 6.07
N TYR A 252 -6.32 3.79 6.02
CA TYR A 252 -5.54 2.81 6.76
C TYR A 252 -5.77 2.99 8.26
N VAL A 253 -5.92 1.88 8.97
CA VAL A 253 -6.06 1.85 10.43
C VAL A 253 -5.07 0.82 10.95
N LEU A 254 -3.89 1.27 11.39
CA LEU A 254 -2.89 0.42 12.01
C LEU A 254 -3.35 -0.09 13.39
N CYS A 255 -3.14 -1.38 13.62
CA CYS A 255 -3.35 -2.03 14.92
C CYS A 255 -2.23 -3.03 15.21
N GLY A 256 -2.12 -3.41 16.48
CA GLY A 256 -1.12 -4.32 17.02
C GLY A 256 0.28 -3.73 17.11
N PHE A 257 0.44 -2.41 17.01
CA PHE A 257 1.72 -1.71 17.11
C PHE A 257 1.76 -0.85 18.38
N ASP A 258 2.55 -1.29 19.36
CA ASP A 258 2.82 -0.49 20.55
C ASP A 258 4.03 0.41 20.33
N ARG A 259 3.82 1.71 20.57
CA ARG A 259 4.85 2.76 20.45
C ARG A 259 5.83 2.73 21.63
N ASP A 260 5.40 2.23 22.79
CA ASP A 260 6.26 2.06 23.96
C ASP A 260 7.00 0.71 23.96
N ASN A 261 6.84 -0.07 22.89
CA ASN A 261 7.46 -1.37 22.70
C ASN A 261 7.12 -2.39 23.82
N ASN A 262 5.91 -2.31 24.41
CA ASN A 262 5.42 -3.12 25.53
C ASN A 262 4.02 -3.75 25.29
N TRP A 263 4.00 -4.91 24.63
CA TRP A 263 2.77 -5.64 24.28
C TRP A 263 2.19 -6.49 25.44
N ASP A 264 1.84 -5.84 26.55
CA ASP A 264 1.17 -6.50 27.68
C ASP A 264 -0.35 -6.68 27.46
N ASN A 265 -1.03 -7.32 28.42
CA ASN A 265 -2.46 -7.56 28.34
C ASN A 265 -3.29 -6.27 28.29
N LYS A 266 -2.81 -5.18 28.91
CA LYS A 266 -3.49 -3.88 28.91
C LYS A 266 -3.39 -3.25 27.52
N PHE A 267 -2.21 -3.29 26.90
CA PHE A 267 -2.01 -2.86 25.52
C PHE A 267 -2.96 -3.60 24.58
N TRP A 268 -3.00 -4.93 24.61
CA TRP A 268 -3.81 -5.72 23.67
C TRP A 268 -5.31 -5.45 23.77
N GLN A 269 -5.80 -5.17 24.99
CA GLN A 269 -7.18 -4.75 25.19
C GLN A 269 -7.40 -3.35 24.62
N GLN A 270 -6.56 -2.38 24.99
CA GLN A 270 -6.72 -0.99 24.57
C GLN A 270 -6.60 -0.81 23.06
N ASP A 271 -5.65 -1.49 22.40
CA ASP A 271 -5.47 -1.38 20.95
C ASP A 271 -6.70 -1.84 20.16
N ILE A 272 -7.46 -2.83 20.66
CA ILE A 272 -8.75 -3.23 20.07
C ILE A 272 -9.79 -2.11 20.22
N PHE A 273 -9.92 -1.52 21.41
CA PHE A 273 -10.85 -0.41 21.63
C PHE A 273 -10.48 0.81 20.79
N ASP A 274 -9.21 1.18 20.73
CA ASP A 274 -8.70 2.28 19.91
C ASP A 274 -8.92 2.00 18.41
N MET A 275 -8.74 0.76 17.96
CA MET A 275 -9.06 0.35 16.58
C MET A 275 -10.56 0.53 16.30
N MET A 276 -11.43 0.07 17.20
CA MET A 276 -12.88 0.19 17.00
C MET A 276 -13.41 1.61 17.10
N GLU A 277 -12.84 2.45 17.97
CA GLU A 277 -13.22 3.86 18.07
C GLU A 277 -12.83 4.62 16.79
N ARG A 278 -11.64 4.35 16.24
CA ARG A 278 -11.26 4.90 14.92
C ARG A 278 -12.21 4.45 13.80
N ILE A 279 -12.64 3.19 13.81
CA ILE A 279 -13.63 2.67 12.86
C ILE A 279 -14.97 3.42 13.01
N LYS A 280 -15.44 3.61 14.25
CA LYS A 280 -16.67 4.34 14.58
C LYS A 280 -16.62 5.78 14.05
N ILE A 281 -15.54 6.51 14.33
CA ILE A 281 -15.34 7.86 13.81
C ILE A 281 -15.42 7.86 12.29
N LEU A 282 -14.66 6.99 11.60
CA LEU A 282 -14.66 6.93 10.13
C LEU A 282 -16.06 6.62 9.56
N GLN A 283 -16.80 5.73 10.21
CA GLN A 283 -18.15 5.34 9.81
C GLN A 283 -19.14 6.50 9.85
N GLN A 284 -19.08 7.37 10.88
CA GLN A 284 -19.92 8.57 10.99
C GLN A 284 -19.76 9.54 9.81
N TYR A 285 -18.61 9.51 9.13
CA TYR A 285 -18.33 10.32 7.95
C TYR A 285 -18.38 9.52 6.65
N HIS A 286 -18.98 8.34 6.63
CA HIS A 286 -19.02 7.46 5.44
C HIS A 286 -17.63 7.21 4.83
N CYS A 287 -16.62 7.02 5.68
CA CYS A 287 -15.26 6.61 5.31
C CYS A 287 -15.03 5.14 5.62
N VAL A 288 -14.35 4.43 4.70
CA VAL A 288 -14.12 2.98 4.79
C VAL A 288 -12.77 2.69 5.45
N PRO A 289 -12.71 2.00 6.59
CA PRO A 289 -11.45 1.57 7.19
C PRO A 289 -10.83 0.41 6.40
N TYR A 290 -9.50 0.38 6.38
CA TYR A 290 -8.68 -0.74 5.94
C TYR A 290 -7.69 -1.07 7.07
N ILE A 291 -7.95 -2.17 7.76
CA ILE A 291 -7.17 -2.61 8.91
C ILE A 291 -5.81 -3.09 8.44
N MET A 292 -4.78 -2.41 8.94
CA MET A 292 -3.38 -2.74 8.77
C MET A 292 -2.90 -3.40 10.06
N ARG A 293 -2.54 -4.68 10.00
CA ARG A 293 -2.11 -5.43 11.19
C ARG A 293 -0.59 -5.45 11.24
N PHE A 294 0.00 -4.89 12.27
CA PHE A 294 1.42 -5.07 12.54
C PHE A 294 1.69 -6.52 12.96
N ASN A 295 2.77 -7.13 12.47
CA ASN A 295 3.01 -8.58 12.52
C ASN A 295 2.87 -9.20 13.93
N ARG A 296 3.20 -8.43 14.98
CA ARG A 296 3.08 -8.87 16.38
C ARG A 296 1.64 -9.10 16.85
N TYR A 297 0.61 -8.72 16.08
CA TYR A 297 -0.79 -9.06 16.39
C TYR A 297 -1.03 -10.56 16.63
N LEU A 298 -0.16 -11.43 16.10
CA LEU A 298 -0.18 -12.88 16.32
C LEU A 298 0.16 -13.29 17.76
N GLU A 299 0.89 -12.44 18.49
CA GLU A 299 1.22 -12.63 19.91
C GLU A 299 0.05 -12.28 20.82
N SER A 300 -0.94 -11.52 20.31
CA SER A 300 -2.09 -11.13 21.10
C SER A 300 -2.95 -12.34 21.49
N PRO A 301 -3.41 -12.43 22.77
CA PRO A 301 -4.43 -13.40 23.15
C PRO A 301 -5.75 -13.20 22.38
N TYR A 302 -5.91 -12.02 21.76
CA TYR A 302 -7.08 -11.63 20.98
C TYR A 302 -6.81 -11.59 19.46
N GLN A 303 -5.78 -12.29 18.95
CA GLN A 303 -5.46 -12.33 17.51
C GLN A 303 -6.68 -12.63 16.60
N GLY A 304 -7.67 -13.37 17.12
CA GLY A 304 -8.92 -13.67 16.43
C GLY A 304 -9.80 -12.44 16.16
N ILE A 305 -9.78 -11.44 17.04
CA ILE A 305 -10.48 -10.17 16.85
C ILE A 305 -9.85 -9.40 15.69
N TYR A 306 -8.53 -9.19 15.71
CA TYR A 306 -7.82 -8.51 14.62
C TYR A 306 -8.07 -9.17 13.26
N LYS A 307 -8.06 -10.51 13.20
CA LYS A 307 -8.39 -11.27 11.98
C LYS A 307 -9.84 -11.03 11.53
N THR A 308 -10.79 -11.04 12.47
CA THR A 308 -12.21 -10.89 12.16
C THR A 308 -12.55 -9.47 11.71
N VAL A 309 -12.07 -8.45 12.43
CA VAL A 309 -12.29 -7.03 12.08
C VAL A 309 -11.61 -6.71 10.74
N ALA A 310 -10.39 -7.19 10.48
CA ALA A 310 -9.75 -7.01 9.17
C ALA A 310 -10.55 -7.68 8.04
N ALA A 311 -11.09 -8.89 8.25
CA ALA A 311 -11.91 -9.56 7.25
C ALA A 311 -13.23 -8.83 6.97
N TRP A 312 -13.80 -8.16 7.97
CA TRP A 312 -15.01 -7.34 7.88
C TRP A 312 -14.74 -6.02 7.14
N CYS A 313 -13.78 -5.22 7.62
CA CYS A 313 -13.47 -3.89 7.12
C CYS A 313 -12.80 -3.89 5.74
N ASN A 314 -11.83 -4.78 5.49
CA ASN A 314 -11.04 -4.77 4.25
C ASN A 314 -11.82 -5.25 3.03
N GLN A 315 -13.08 -5.64 3.23
CA GLN A 315 -14.06 -5.94 2.19
C GLN A 315 -15.20 -4.92 2.29
N PRO A 316 -15.15 -3.81 1.51
CA PRO A 316 -16.11 -2.72 1.64
C PRO A 316 -17.57 -3.15 1.49
N SER A 317 -17.84 -4.22 0.73
CA SER A 317 -19.19 -4.78 0.58
C SER A 317 -19.74 -5.38 1.87
N PHE A 318 -18.89 -5.91 2.76
CA PHE A 318 -19.31 -6.40 4.07
C PHE A 318 -19.43 -5.26 5.06
N PHE A 319 -18.41 -4.41 5.17
CA PHE A 319 -18.42 -3.26 6.07
C PHE A 319 -19.64 -2.36 5.88
N LYS A 320 -20.02 -2.08 4.62
CA LYS A 320 -21.17 -1.21 4.29
C LYS A 320 -22.53 -1.85 4.47
N LYS A 321 -22.62 -3.18 4.63
CA LYS A 321 -23.92 -3.90 4.63
C LYS A 321 -24.24 -4.58 5.95
N LYS A 322 -23.24 -4.79 6.81
CA LYS A 322 -23.35 -5.63 8.00
C LYS A 322 -22.65 -4.95 9.17
N SER A 323 -23.27 -5.01 10.35
CA SER A 323 -22.52 -4.79 11.60
C SER A 323 -21.48 -5.89 11.81
N LEU A 324 -20.55 -5.67 12.74
CA LEU A 324 -19.56 -6.70 13.10
C LEU A 324 -20.26 -7.95 13.64
N ARG A 325 -21.34 -7.78 14.41
CA ARG A 325 -22.18 -8.89 14.91
C ARG A 325 -22.83 -9.68 13.78
N GLU A 326 -23.48 -9.01 12.83
CA GLU A 326 -24.11 -9.67 11.67
C GLU A 326 -23.08 -10.43 10.83
N PHE A 327 -21.90 -9.84 10.62
CA PHE A 327 -20.79 -10.48 9.92
C PHE A 327 -20.27 -11.72 10.66
N GLY A 328 -20.21 -11.66 11.99
CA GLY A 328 -19.89 -12.79 12.86
C GLY A 328 -20.91 -13.92 12.75
N ILE A 329 -22.19 -13.63 12.94
CA ILE A 329 -23.27 -14.64 12.92
C ILE A 329 -23.35 -15.33 11.55
N GLU A 330 -23.23 -14.60 10.43
CA GLU A 330 -23.25 -15.23 9.11
C GLU A 330 -22.11 -16.23 8.90
N SER A 331 -20.98 -16.03 9.60
CA SER A 331 -19.88 -16.98 9.55
C SER A 331 -20.26 -18.35 10.10
N GLU A 332 -21.23 -18.47 11.00
CA GLU A 332 -21.64 -19.76 11.58
C GLU A 332 -22.10 -20.78 10.55
N LYS A 333 -22.55 -20.32 9.37
CA LYS A 333 -22.93 -21.18 8.24
C LYS A 333 -21.74 -21.91 7.61
N TYR A 334 -20.51 -21.44 7.84
CA TYR A 334 -19.29 -21.94 7.17
C TYR A 334 -18.10 -22.18 8.13
N SER A 335 -17.98 -21.40 9.21
CA SER A 335 -16.95 -21.48 10.25
C SER A 335 -17.38 -20.72 11.51
N LYS A 336 -17.53 -21.43 12.64
CA LYS A 336 -17.94 -20.83 13.93
C LYS A 336 -16.88 -19.93 14.58
N THR A 337 -15.66 -19.94 14.05
CA THR A 337 -14.50 -19.36 14.74
C THR A 337 -14.57 -17.84 14.84
N ARG A 338 -15.03 -17.13 13.80
CA ARG A 338 -15.13 -15.66 13.82
C ARG A 338 -16.15 -15.17 14.83
N ASN A 339 -17.36 -15.77 14.84
CA ASN A 339 -18.39 -15.40 15.81
C ASN A 339 -17.91 -15.63 17.24
N LYS A 340 -17.30 -16.79 17.49
CA LYS A 340 -16.73 -17.12 18.80
C LYS A 340 -15.74 -16.06 19.28
N TYR A 341 -14.82 -15.61 18.42
CA TYR A 341 -13.83 -14.61 18.82
C TYR A 341 -14.48 -13.32 19.33
N ILE A 342 -15.45 -12.77 18.58
CA ILE A 342 -16.09 -11.51 18.93
C ILE A 342 -17.03 -11.65 20.14
N THR A 343 -17.76 -12.77 20.28
CA THR A 343 -18.64 -13.01 21.44
C THR A 343 -17.86 -13.31 22.71
N ASP A 344 -16.75 -14.04 22.63
CA ASP A 344 -15.90 -14.32 23.79
C ASP A 344 -15.25 -13.03 24.31
N PHE A 345 -14.84 -12.13 23.40
CA PHE A 345 -14.30 -10.82 23.77
C PHE A 345 -15.38 -9.91 24.36
N GLU A 346 -16.57 -9.82 23.76
CA GLU A 346 -17.72 -9.08 24.30
C GLU A 346 -18.14 -9.59 25.69
N LYS A 347 -18.16 -10.92 25.90
CA LYS A 347 -18.47 -11.48 27.23
C LYS A 347 -17.45 -11.08 28.28
N LYS A 348 -16.18 -10.94 27.90
CA LYS A 348 -15.10 -10.51 28.80
C LYS A 348 -15.12 -8.99 29.02
N TYR A 349 -15.50 -8.23 28.00
CA TYR A 349 -15.53 -6.77 27.99
C TYR A 349 -16.88 -6.27 27.43
N PRO A 350 -17.93 -6.20 28.26
CA PRO A 350 -19.29 -5.88 27.81
C PRO A 350 -19.42 -4.54 27.05
N GLU A 351 -18.55 -3.58 27.34
CA GLU A 351 -18.46 -2.30 26.64
C GLU A 351 -18.12 -2.43 25.15
N PHE A 352 -17.54 -3.57 24.72
CA PHE A 352 -17.30 -3.87 23.31
C PHE A 352 -18.61 -4.00 22.51
N GLY A 353 -19.74 -4.28 23.18
CA GLY A 353 -21.05 -4.40 22.55
C GLY A 353 -21.49 -3.15 21.78
N GLU A 354 -21.06 -1.95 22.20
CA GLU A 354 -21.35 -0.70 21.47
C GLU A 354 -20.84 -0.75 20.03
N TYR A 355 -19.64 -1.32 19.83
CA TYR A 355 -19.01 -1.39 18.51
C TYR A 355 -19.55 -2.54 17.65
N MET A 356 -20.08 -3.59 18.27
CA MET A 356 -20.56 -4.80 17.60
C MET A 356 -21.76 -4.53 16.69
N ASP A 357 -22.60 -3.57 17.07
CA ASP A 357 -23.88 -3.28 16.44
C ASP A 357 -23.86 -2.01 15.58
N MET A 358 -22.70 -1.35 15.45
CA MET A 358 -22.53 -0.20 14.56
C MET A 358 -22.81 -0.57 13.10
N LYS A 359 -23.49 0.34 12.38
CA LYS A 359 -23.84 0.20 10.96
C LYS A 359 -23.46 1.43 10.16
N TRP A 360 -23.11 1.17 8.89
CA TRP A 360 -22.61 2.14 7.93
C TRP A 360 -23.63 3.20 7.57
#